data_AF-A0A8S3EFB1-F1
#
_entry.id   AF-A0A8S3EFB1-F1
#
_cell.length_a   1.000
_cell.length_b   1.000
_cell.length_c   1.000
_cell.angle_alpha   90.00
_cell.angle_beta   90.00
_cell.angle_gamma   90.00
#
_symmetry.space_group_name_H-M   'P 1'
#
loop_
_entity.id
_entity.type
_entity.pdbx_description
1 polymer ?
#
loop_
_entity_poly.entity_id
_entity_poly.type
_entity_poly.pdbx_seq_one_letter_code
_entity_poly.pdbx_strand_id
1 'polypeptide(L)'
;MSSIISDVELKSHIDRTVVDNDISNGRLAAKKLRSRTYKNLIVLCIAFLLQFTAFGAIGNLQSSLNTEANVGVNSLSIIYAFLIFSSIFLPHPLIALLGLKWTIVVSQVPYLLYVAANYYPKAYLMYPAAALVGLGAAPLWTSKCSYLTDTGTIYAESKGVHKDVVVNRFFGIFFMFFQSSLF
;
A
#
# COMPACT_ATOMS: atom_id res chain seq x y z
N MET A 1 48.96 -28.78 -33.96
CA MET A 1 48.59 -28.94 -32.54
C MET A 1 48.45 -27.61 -31.81
N SER A 2 49.27 -26.59 -32.13
CA SER A 2 49.20 -25.25 -31.51
C SER A 2 47.89 -24.46 -31.77
N SER A 3 47.28 -24.53 -32.96
CA SER A 3 46.06 -23.74 -33.25
C SER A 3 44.77 -24.24 -32.60
N ILE A 4 44.70 -25.54 -32.27
CA ILE A 4 43.51 -26.12 -31.63
C ILE A 4 43.43 -25.67 -30.16
N ILE A 5 44.57 -25.41 -29.52
CA ILE A 5 44.65 -24.97 -28.12
C ILE A 5 44.15 -23.52 -27.98
N SER A 6 44.45 -22.64 -28.94
CA SER A 6 43.97 -21.25 -28.90
C SER A 6 42.46 -21.12 -29.09
N ASP A 7 41.86 -21.96 -29.94
CA ASP A 7 40.41 -21.96 -30.16
C ASP A 7 39.63 -22.44 -28.92
N VAL A 8 40.19 -23.39 -28.18
CA VAL A 8 39.62 -23.88 -26.91
C VAL A 8 39.70 -22.79 -25.82
N GLU A 9 40.84 -22.11 -25.70
CA GLU A 9 40.98 -20.98 -24.76
C GLU A 9 40.03 -19.84 -25.11
N LEU A 10 39.92 -19.46 -26.39
CA LEU A 10 39.02 -18.40 -26.86
C LEU A 10 37.55 -18.71 -26.55
N LYS A 11 37.11 -19.96 -26.81
CA LYS A 11 35.74 -20.39 -26.51
C LYS A 11 35.47 -20.38 -25.01
N SER A 12 36.45 -20.75 -24.19
CA SER A 12 36.34 -20.70 -22.72
C SER A 12 36.27 -19.27 -22.17
N HIS A 13 36.98 -18.32 -22.79
CA HIS A 13 36.91 -16.91 -22.45
C HIS A 13 35.55 -16.31 -22.81
N ILE A 14 35.02 -16.64 -24.00
CA ILE A 14 33.69 -16.21 -24.43
C ILE A 14 32.63 -16.73 -23.45
N ASP A 15 32.67 -18.02 -23.11
CA ASP A 15 31.71 -18.64 -22.19
C ASP A 15 31.74 -17.97 -20.80
N ARG A 16 32.93 -17.72 -20.25
CA ARG A 16 33.08 -16.97 -18.97
C ARG A 16 32.52 -15.56 -19.05
N THR A 17 32.82 -14.82 -20.13
CA THR A 17 32.31 -13.45 -20.29
C THR A 17 30.79 -13.38 -20.45
N VAL A 18 30.17 -14.37 -21.11
CA VAL A 18 28.71 -14.47 -21.23
C VAL A 18 28.09 -14.74 -19.86
N VAL A 19 28.62 -15.71 -19.11
CA VAL A 19 28.17 -16.05 -17.75
C VAL A 19 28.32 -14.84 -16.80
N ASP A 20 29.45 -14.14 -16.84
CA ASP A 20 29.68 -12.94 -16.01
C ASP A 20 28.70 -11.81 -16.36
N ASN A 21 28.39 -11.62 -17.65
CA ASN A 21 27.41 -10.63 -18.08
C ASN A 21 25.99 -10.96 -17.58
N ASP A 22 25.57 -12.22 -17.69
CA ASP A 22 24.25 -12.67 -17.22
C ASP A 22 24.10 -12.52 -15.70
N ILE A 23 25.15 -12.86 -14.94
CA ILE A 23 25.18 -12.65 -13.48
C ILE A 23 25.12 -11.16 -13.15
N SER A 24 25.85 -10.31 -13.87
CA SER A 24 25.83 -8.86 -13.66
C SER A 24 24.46 -8.25 -13.95
N ASN A 25 23.83 -8.67 -15.06
CA ASN A 25 22.51 -8.23 -15.49
C ASN A 25 21.43 -8.65 -14.49
N GLY A 26 21.49 -9.89 -13.99
CA GLY A 26 20.60 -10.39 -12.93
C GLY A 26 20.73 -9.59 -11.64
N ARG A 27 21.97 -9.28 -11.21
CA ARG A 27 22.23 -8.45 -10.01
C ARG A 27 21.72 -7.02 -10.18
N LEU A 28 21.88 -6.42 -11.36
CA LEU A 28 21.38 -5.07 -11.67
C LEU A 28 19.85 -5.04 -11.66
N ALA A 29 19.21 -5.99 -12.33
CA ALA A 29 17.75 -6.13 -12.35
C ALA A 29 17.18 -6.28 -10.93
N ALA A 30 17.78 -7.14 -10.10
CA ALA A 30 17.39 -7.32 -8.70
C ALA A 30 17.57 -6.03 -7.88
N LYS A 31 18.68 -5.30 -8.07
CA LYS A 31 18.90 -4.00 -7.40
C LYS A 31 17.85 -2.97 -7.80
N LYS A 32 17.51 -2.91 -9.09
CA LYS A 32 16.48 -2.00 -9.63
C LYS A 32 15.09 -2.34 -9.09
N LEU A 33 14.74 -3.63 -9.02
CA LEU A 33 13.49 -4.11 -8.42
C LEU A 33 13.41 -3.70 -6.94
N ARG A 34 14.45 -4.00 -6.14
CA ARG A 34 14.51 -3.61 -4.72
C ARG A 34 14.30 -2.11 -4.51
N SER A 35 14.98 -1.28 -5.31
CA SER A 35 14.84 0.18 -5.20
C SER A 35 13.43 0.64 -5.55
N ARG A 36 12.81 0.08 -6.60
CA ARG A 36 11.43 0.38 -6.98
C ARG A 36 10.44 -0.03 -5.90
N THR A 37 10.57 -1.24 -5.36
CA THR A 37 9.79 -1.76 -4.23
C THR A 37 9.85 -0.81 -3.03
N TYR A 38 11.06 -0.41 -2.62
CA TYR A 38 11.21 0.49 -1.47
C TYR A 38 10.63 1.89 -1.73
N LYS A 39 10.77 2.43 -2.95
CA LYS A 39 10.13 3.69 -3.34
C LYS A 39 8.60 3.58 -3.29
N ASN A 40 8.03 2.49 -3.81
CA ASN A 40 6.59 2.26 -3.77
C ASN A 40 6.08 2.15 -2.32
N LEU A 41 6.84 1.51 -1.43
CA LEU A 41 6.55 1.46 -0.01
C LEU A 41 6.48 2.86 0.60
N ILE A 42 7.49 3.69 0.36
CA ILE A 42 7.52 5.06 0.91
C ILE A 42 6.34 5.90 0.37
N VAL A 43 6.03 5.80 -0.93
CA VAL A 43 4.86 6.48 -1.52
C VAL A 43 3.56 6.00 -0.86
N LEU A 44 3.41 4.69 -0.62
CA LEU A 44 2.25 4.15 0.08
C LEU A 44 2.16 4.68 1.51
N CYS A 45 3.27 4.71 2.26
CA CYS A 45 3.31 5.27 3.61
C CYS A 45 2.91 6.74 3.63
N ILE A 46 3.43 7.57 2.72
CA ILE A 46 3.09 9.00 2.63
C ILE A 46 1.61 9.19 2.28
N ALA A 47 1.08 8.43 1.33
CA ALA A 47 -0.34 8.52 0.96
C ALA A 47 -1.25 8.20 2.16
N PHE A 48 -0.95 7.13 2.89
CA PHE A 48 -1.70 6.74 4.09
C PHE A 48 -1.51 7.72 5.25
N LEU A 49 -0.31 8.28 5.41
CA LEU A 49 -0.03 9.34 6.40
C LEU A 49 -0.97 10.53 6.16
N LEU A 50 -0.99 11.07 4.93
CA LEU A 50 -1.84 12.21 4.57
C LEU A 50 -3.32 11.91 4.76
N GLN A 51 -3.75 10.71 4.35
CA GLN A 51 -5.13 10.26 4.52
C GLN A 51 -5.55 10.23 6.00
N PHE A 52 -4.75 9.59 6.86
CA PHE A 52 -5.08 9.45 8.28
C PHE A 52 -4.93 10.77 9.05
N THR A 53 -3.96 11.60 8.70
CA THR A 53 -3.85 12.95 9.25
C THR A 53 -5.08 13.78 8.89
N ALA A 54 -5.52 13.79 7.62
CA ALA A 54 -6.71 14.53 7.21
C ALA A 54 -7.99 13.99 7.88
N PHE A 55 -8.16 12.67 7.90
CA PHE A 55 -9.32 12.04 8.53
C PHE A 55 -9.36 12.25 10.05
N GLY A 56 -8.20 12.15 10.72
CA GLY A 56 -8.05 12.42 12.16
C GLY A 56 -8.29 13.89 12.49
N ALA A 57 -7.76 14.82 11.70
CA ALA A 57 -8.00 16.25 11.88
C ALA A 57 -9.49 16.60 11.75
N ILE A 58 -10.16 16.07 10.72
CA ILE A 58 -11.62 16.23 10.57
C ILE A 58 -12.35 15.63 11.76
N GLY A 59 -11.98 14.42 12.18
CA GLY A 59 -12.56 13.74 13.35
C GLY A 59 -12.50 14.59 14.61
N ASN A 60 -11.36 15.23 14.87
CA ASN A 60 -11.17 16.14 16.01
C ASN A 60 -11.99 17.44 15.89
N LEU A 61 -12.23 17.93 14.67
CA LEU A 61 -13.05 19.11 14.41
C LEU A 61 -14.56 18.82 14.46
N GLN A 62 -15.00 17.56 14.41
CA GLN A 62 -16.42 17.20 14.40
C GLN A 62 -17.17 17.73 15.64
N SER A 63 -16.56 17.71 16.82
CA SER A 63 -17.20 18.18 18.05
C SER A 63 -17.31 19.70 18.14
N SER A 64 -16.43 20.44 17.45
CA SER A 64 -16.39 21.91 17.47
C SER A 64 -17.16 22.57 16.32
N LEU A 65 -17.26 21.91 15.15
CA LEU A 65 -17.95 22.45 13.97
C LEU A 65 -19.42 21.99 13.83
N ASN A 66 -19.81 20.86 14.43
CA ASN A 66 -21.14 20.25 14.25
C ASN A 66 -22.05 20.35 15.50
N THR A 67 -22.06 21.51 16.15
CA THR A 67 -22.90 21.79 17.34
C THR A 67 -24.41 21.73 17.03
N GLU A 68 -24.83 21.99 15.78
CA GLU A 68 -26.26 22.15 15.46
C GLU A 68 -27.05 20.85 15.19
N ALA A 69 -26.42 19.67 15.04
CA ALA A 69 -27.20 18.42 14.85
C ALA A 69 -26.48 17.09 15.11
N ASN A 70 -25.29 17.06 15.73
CA ASN A 70 -24.48 15.82 15.91
C ASN A 70 -24.19 15.06 14.60
N VAL A 71 -24.35 15.69 13.43
CA VAL A 71 -24.18 15.08 12.10
C VAL A 71 -22.81 14.45 11.91
N GLY A 72 -21.79 15.03 12.55
CA GLY A 72 -20.43 14.52 12.57
C GLY A 72 -20.21 13.22 13.32
N VAL A 73 -20.74 13.14 14.54
CA VAL A 73 -20.64 11.92 15.35
C VAL A 73 -21.45 10.80 14.69
N ASN A 74 -22.64 11.14 14.16
CA ASN A 74 -23.47 10.19 13.42
C ASN A 74 -22.78 9.68 12.15
N SER A 75 -22.08 10.52 11.39
CA SER A 75 -21.34 10.08 10.20
C SER A 75 -20.18 9.15 10.56
N LEU A 76 -19.46 9.40 11.66
CA LEU A 76 -18.45 8.48 12.19
C LEU A 76 -19.04 7.12 12.55
N SER A 77 -20.17 7.09 13.27
CA SER A 77 -20.86 5.83 13.58
C SER A 77 -21.27 5.06 12.33
N ILE A 78 -21.74 5.75 11.28
CA ILE A 78 -22.05 5.15 9.98
C ILE A 78 -20.79 4.54 9.35
N ILE A 79 -19.66 5.26 9.33
CA ILE A 79 -18.39 4.71 8.80
C ILE A 79 -18.05 3.39 9.49
N TYR A 80 -18.10 3.33 10.81
CA TYR A 80 -17.77 2.12 11.56
C TYR A 80 -18.79 1.00 11.34
N ALA A 81 -20.09 1.31 11.26
CA ALA A 81 -21.13 0.31 10.97
C ALA A 81 -20.94 -0.32 9.58
N PHE A 82 -20.72 0.51 8.56
CA PHE A 82 -20.46 0.03 7.20
C PHE A 82 -19.08 -0.64 7.08
N LEU A 83 -18.09 -0.25 7.88
CA LEU A 83 -16.80 -0.94 7.98
C LEU A 83 -16.97 -2.37 8.47
N ILE A 84 -17.77 -2.59 9.52
CA ILE A 84 -18.04 -3.94 10.05
C ILE A 84 -18.71 -4.79 8.97
N PHE A 85 -19.74 -4.23 8.31
CA PHE A 85 -20.43 -4.91 7.22
C PHE A 85 -19.50 -5.24 6.04
N SER A 86 -18.66 -4.28 5.66
CA SER A 86 -17.67 -4.42 4.59
C SER A 86 -16.65 -5.50 4.93
N SER A 87 -16.13 -5.52 6.15
CA SER A 87 -15.05 -6.43 6.57
C SER A 87 -15.39 -7.91 6.42
N ILE A 88 -16.68 -8.27 6.46
CA ILE A 88 -17.13 -9.66 6.34
C ILE A 88 -17.18 -10.11 4.86
N PHE A 89 -17.55 -9.22 3.93
CA PHE A 89 -17.91 -9.63 2.56
C PHE A 89 -17.09 -8.99 1.44
N LEU A 90 -16.64 -7.75 1.61
CA LEU A 90 -16.06 -6.95 0.53
C LEU A 90 -14.57 -7.21 0.22
N PRO A 91 -13.69 -7.58 1.16
CA PRO A 91 -12.26 -7.71 0.89
C PRO A 91 -11.95 -8.75 -0.20
N HIS A 92 -12.58 -9.92 -0.13
CA HIS A 92 -12.30 -11.03 -1.03
C HIS A 92 -12.72 -10.76 -2.49
N PRO A 93 -13.96 -10.32 -2.79
CA PRO A 93 -14.38 -10.05 -4.17
C PRO A 93 -13.71 -8.80 -4.77
N LEU A 94 -13.50 -7.72 -4.01
CA LEU A 94 -12.88 -6.50 -4.54
C LEU A 94 -11.41 -6.71 -4.92
N ILE A 95 -10.68 -7.48 -4.12
CA ILE A 95 -9.28 -7.82 -4.42
C ILE A 95 -9.20 -8.75 -5.63
N ALA A 96 -10.12 -9.71 -5.75
CA ALA A 96 -10.17 -10.62 -6.89
C ALA A 96 -10.52 -9.91 -8.20
N LEU A 97 -11.36 -8.87 -8.18
CA LEU A 97 -11.83 -8.18 -9.38
C LEU A 97 -10.87 -7.09 -9.87
N LEU A 98 -10.32 -6.28 -8.95
CA LEU A 98 -9.52 -5.08 -9.28
C LEU A 98 -8.01 -5.29 -9.11
N GLY A 99 -7.61 -6.26 -8.28
CA GLY A 99 -6.22 -6.47 -7.88
C GLY A 99 -5.74 -5.45 -6.83
N LEU A 100 -4.71 -5.83 -6.07
CA LEU A 100 -4.27 -5.12 -4.86
C LEU A 100 -3.97 -3.63 -5.08
N LYS A 101 -3.34 -3.28 -6.21
CA LYS A 101 -2.91 -1.90 -6.48
C LYS A 101 -4.10 -0.99 -6.76
N TRP A 102 -5.04 -1.45 -7.57
CA TRP A 102 -6.23 -0.66 -7.91
C TRP A 102 -7.22 -0.59 -6.76
N THR A 103 -7.36 -1.67 -5.97
CA THR A 103 -8.20 -1.64 -4.76
C THR A 103 -7.74 -0.56 -3.78
N ILE A 104 -6.43 -0.40 -3.56
CA ILE A 104 -5.90 0.68 -2.70
C ILE A 104 -6.29 2.05 -3.26
N VAL A 105 -6.12 2.29 -4.57
CA VAL A 105 -6.42 3.60 -5.18
C VAL A 105 -7.92 3.90 -5.15
N VAL A 106 -8.76 2.95 -5.57
CA VAL A 106 -10.22 3.10 -5.60
C VAL A 106 -10.76 3.36 -4.20
N SER A 107 -10.27 2.61 -3.20
CA SER A 107 -10.72 2.80 -1.83
C SER A 107 -10.24 4.10 -1.18
N GLN A 108 -9.27 4.81 -1.74
CA GLN A 108 -8.84 6.13 -1.24
C GLN A 108 -9.78 7.26 -1.69
N VAL A 109 -10.46 7.10 -2.83
CA VAL A 109 -11.35 8.14 -3.40
C VAL A 109 -12.52 8.52 -2.47
N PRO A 110 -13.24 7.57 -1.83
CA PRO A 110 -14.31 7.90 -0.89
C PRO A 110 -13.87 8.79 0.27
N TYR A 111 -12.64 8.63 0.75
CA TYR A 111 -12.12 9.46 1.84
C TYR A 111 -11.88 10.91 1.40
N LEU A 112 -11.36 11.12 0.19
CA LEU A 112 -11.23 12.47 -0.38
C LEU A 112 -12.61 13.12 -0.55
N LEU A 113 -13.60 12.34 -0.97
CA LEU A 113 -14.98 12.81 -1.07
C LEU A 113 -15.56 13.16 0.31
N TYR A 114 -15.24 12.38 1.34
CA TYR A 114 -15.63 12.68 2.72
C TYR A 114 -14.97 13.97 3.22
N VAL A 115 -13.68 14.17 2.96
CA VAL A 115 -12.96 15.43 3.28
C VAL A 115 -13.62 16.63 2.59
N ALA A 116 -13.94 16.51 1.30
CA ALA A 116 -14.63 17.55 0.55
C ALA A 116 -16.07 17.80 1.06
N ALA A 117 -16.80 16.75 1.42
CA ALA A 117 -18.13 16.87 2.01
C ALA A 117 -18.12 17.58 3.38
N ASN A 118 -17.01 17.52 4.12
CA ASN A 118 -16.86 18.26 5.37
C ASN A 118 -16.74 19.79 5.18
N TYR A 119 -16.46 20.30 3.98
CA TYR A 119 -16.54 21.74 3.70
C TYR A 119 -17.98 22.27 3.75
N TYR A 120 -18.97 21.43 3.47
CA TYR A 120 -20.40 21.76 3.54
C TYR A 120 -21.14 20.68 4.35
N PRO A 121 -21.15 20.79 5.70
CA PRO A 121 -21.67 19.75 6.59
C PRO A 121 -23.20 19.66 6.56
N LYS A 122 -23.75 19.11 5.47
CA LYS A 122 -25.16 18.75 5.34
C LYS A 122 -25.30 17.24 5.49
N ALA A 123 -26.26 16.80 6.31
CA ALA A 123 -26.53 15.38 6.59
C ALA A 123 -26.64 14.53 5.31
N TYR A 124 -27.33 15.08 4.29
CA TYR A 124 -27.57 14.43 3.01
C TYR A 124 -26.30 14.18 2.18
N LEU A 125 -25.20 14.93 2.39
CA LEU A 125 -23.91 14.67 1.74
C LEU A 125 -22.99 13.80 2.61
N MET A 126 -22.98 14.05 3.93
CA MET A 126 -22.07 13.37 4.85
C MET A 126 -22.44 11.89 5.06
N TYR A 127 -23.72 11.54 5.16
CA TYR A 127 -24.15 10.15 5.40
C TYR A 127 -23.83 9.18 4.25
N PRO A 128 -24.14 9.49 2.97
CA PRO A 128 -23.73 8.61 1.88
C PRO A 128 -22.21 8.59 1.69
N ALA A 129 -21.52 9.71 1.87
CA ALA A 129 -20.05 9.73 1.83
C ALA A 129 -19.43 8.85 2.93
N ALA A 130 -19.96 8.92 4.15
CA ALA A 130 -19.57 8.06 5.27
C ALA A 130 -19.80 6.57 4.98
N ALA A 131 -20.95 6.21 4.42
CA ALA A 131 -21.23 4.83 4.03
C ALA A 131 -20.22 4.32 2.99
N LEU A 132 -19.92 5.13 1.97
CA LEU A 132 -18.91 4.80 0.94
C LEU A 132 -17.51 4.63 1.54
N VAL A 133 -17.12 5.50 2.48
CA VAL A 133 -15.84 5.36 3.20
C VAL A 133 -15.80 4.06 4.00
N GLY A 134 -16.85 3.74 4.77
CA GLY A 134 -16.94 2.49 5.52
C GLY A 134 -16.83 1.26 4.63
N LEU A 135 -17.50 1.28 3.46
CA LEU A 135 -17.40 0.21 2.47
C LEU A 135 -16.00 0.08 1.87
N GLY A 136 -15.31 1.19 1.59
CA GLY A 136 -13.95 1.20 1.03
C GLY A 136 -12.85 0.89 2.05
N ALA A 137 -13.10 1.13 3.34
CA ALA A 137 -12.11 1.04 4.40
C ALA A 137 -11.59 -0.40 4.61
N ALA A 138 -12.47 -1.38 4.73
CA ALA A 138 -12.04 -2.77 4.93
C ALA A 138 -11.15 -3.32 3.79
N PRO A 139 -11.57 -3.25 2.51
CA PRO A 139 -10.73 -3.70 1.40
C PRO A 139 -9.43 -2.91 1.29
N LEU A 140 -9.41 -1.63 1.64
CA LEU A 140 -8.19 -0.82 1.69
C LEU A 140 -7.18 -1.37 2.70
N TRP A 141 -7.63 -1.64 3.93
CA TRP A 141 -6.79 -2.20 4.99
C TRP A 141 -6.28 -3.60 4.63
N THR A 142 -7.12 -4.45 4.04
CA THR A 142 -6.72 -5.80 3.60
C THR A 142 -5.74 -5.74 2.43
N SER A 143 -6.06 -5.00 1.36
CA SER A 143 -5.19 -4.89 0.18
C SER A 143 -3.83 -4.32 0.51
N LYS A 144 -3.73 -3.33 1.42
CA LYS A 144 -2.41 -2.83 1.83
C LYS A 144 -1.59 -3.87 2.58
N CYS A 145 -2.20 -4.69 3.43
CA CYS A 145 -1.49 -5.72 4.20
C CYS A 145 -0.96 -6.78 3.24
N SER A 146 -1.81 -7.26 2.34
CA SER A 146 -1.41 -8.20 1.30
C SER A 146 -0.33 -7.61 0.38
N TYR A 147 -0.42 -6.32 0.02
CA TYR A 147 0.56 -5.67 -0.85
C TYR A 147 1.92 -5.58 -0.16
N LEU A 148 1.92 -5.28 1.13
CA LEU A 148 3.13 -5.18 1.94
C LEU A 148 3.80 -6.55 2.14
N THR A 149 2.99 -7.58 2.38
CA THR A 149 3.46 -8.97 2.49
C THR A 149 4.05 -9.48 1.17
N ASP A 150 3.35 -9.26 0.05
CA ASP A 150 3.80 -9.70 -1.28
C ASP A 150 5.10 -8.99 -1.68
N THR A 151 5.11 -7.66 -1.55
CA THR A 151 6.28 -6.83 -1.82
C THR A 151 7.46 -7.15 -0.89
N GLY A 152 7.18 -7.47 0.38
CA GLY A 152 8.18 -7.90 1.37
C GLY A 152 8.75 -9.27 1.05
N THR A 153 7.93 -10.20 0.54
CA THR A 153 8.36 -11.54 0.12
C THR A 153 9.29 -11.45 -1.08
N ILE A 154 8.92 -10.70 -2.13
CA ILE A 154 9.76 -10.44 -3.31
C ILE A 154 11.10 -9.80 -2.89
N TYR A 155 11.06 -8.86 -1.95
CA TYR A 155 12.28 -8.23 -1.45
C TYR A 155 13.16 -9.22 -0.68
N ALA A 156 12.57 -10.09 0.14
CA ALA A 156 13.27 -11.11 0.92
C ALA A 156 13.96 -12.15 0.03
N GLU A 157 13.27 -12.62 -1.01
CA GLU A 157 13.83 -13.53 -2.03
C GLU A 157 15.04 -12.90 -2.74
N SER A 158 14.95 -11.62 -3.11
CA SER A 158 16.05 -10.90 -3.76
C SER A 158 17.29 -10.69 -2.86
N LYS A 159 17.16 -10.91 -1.55
CA LYS A 159 18.19 -10.74 -0.52
C LYS A 159 18.63 -12.07 0.10
N GLY A 160 17.92 -13.17 -0.16
CA GLY A 160 18.14 -14.46 0.49
C GLY A 160 17.86 -14.43 2.00
N VAL A 161 16.94 -13.58 2.46
CA VAL A 161 16.59 -13.41 3.89
C VAL A 161 15.22 -14.00 4.16
N HIS A 162 14.95 -14.39 5.41
CA HIS A 162 13.64 -14.90 5.82
C HIS A 162 12.53 -13.86 5.56
N LYS A 163 11.48 -14.28 4.84
CA LYS A 163 10.35 -13.42 4.41
C LYS A 163 9.70 -12.67 5.57
N ASP A 164 9.49 -13.33 6.70
CA ASP A 164 8.80 -12.74 7.85
C ASP A 164 9.55 -11.57 8.47
N VAL A 165 10.90 -11.60 8.43
CA VAL A 165 11.73 -10.51 8.98
C VAL A 165 11.58 -9.25 8.15
N VAL A 166 11.57 -9.38 6.82
CA VAL A 166 11.41 -8.24 5.90
C VAL A 166 9.98 -7.71 5.96
N VAL A 167 8.99 -8.59 5.94
CA VAL A 167 7.58 -8.22 6.03
C VAL A 167 7.32 -7.46 7.33
N ASN A 168 7.75 -7.99 8.48
CA ASN A 168 7.62 -7.29 9.77
C ASN A 168 8.31 -5.93 9.78
N ARG A 169 9.49 -5.81 9.14
CA ARG A 169 10.18 -4.52 9.01
C ARG A 169 9.39 -3.53 8.15
N PHE A 170 8.76 -3.99 7.07
CA PHE A 170 7.92 -3.13 6.22
C PHE A 170 6.65 -2.69 6.95
N PHE A 171 6.00 -3.60 7.68
CA PHE A 171 4.88 -3.27 8.56
C PHE A 171 5.31 -2.28 9.65
N GLY A 172 6.47 -2.48 10.28
CA GLY A 172 7.03 -1.57 11.27
C GLY A 172 7.27 -0.17 10.72
N ILE A 173 7.84 -0.05 9.52
CA ILE A 173 8.00 1.26 8.85
C ILE A 173 6.64 1.90 8.61
N PHE A 174 5.67 1.16 8.07
CA PHE A 174 4.31 1.68 7.86
C PHE A 174 3.65 2.16 9.16
N PHE A 175 3.72 1.36 10.22
CA PHE A 175 3.14 1.71 11.53
C PHE A 175 3.86 2.88 12.20
N MET A 176 5.16 3.05 11.97
CA MET A 176 5.89 4.22 12.44
C MET A 176 5.30 5.50 11.84
N PHE A 177 5.08 5.55 10.52
CA PHE A 177 4.41 6.68 9.87
C PHE A 177 2.96 6.83 10.35
N PHE A 178 2.22 5.73 10.46
CA PHE A 178 0.84 5.76 10.95
C PHE A 178 0.73 6.36 12.35
N GLN A 179 1.59 5.95 13.28
CA GLN A 179 1.62 6.50 14.64
C GLN A 179 1.97 7.99 14.66
N SER A 180 2.83 8.46 13.75
CA SER A 180 3.13 9.88 13.59
C SER A 180 1.93 10.71 13.11
N SER A 181 0.96 10.11 12.41
CA SER A 181 -0.27 10.82 12.01
C SER A 181 -1.27 11.05 13.16
N LEU A 182 -1.08 10.34 14.28
CA LEU A 182 -1.96 10.37 15.44
C LEU A 182 -1.48 11.33 16.54
N PHE A 183 -0.31 11.96 16.36
CA PHE A 183 0.18 13.07 17.18
C PHE A 183 -0.25 14.40 16.58
#